data_AF-A0A3D4GXE4-F1
#
_entry.id   AF-A0A3D4GXE4-F1
#
_cell.length_a   1.000
_cell.length_b   1.000
_cell.length_c   1.000
_cell.angle_alpha   90.00
_cell.angle_beta   90.00
_cell.angle_gamma   90.00
#
_symmetry.space_group_name_H-M   'P 1'
#
loop_
_entity.id
_entity.type
_entity.pdbx_description
1 polymer ?
#
loop_
_entity_poly.entity_id
_entity_poly.type
_entity_poly.pdbx_seq_one_letter_code
_entity_poly.pdbx_strand_id
1 'polypeptide(L)'
;VVIQVDQVDRPATIESFTPPRAVVLGAVGQEIDFAVTTSDLDRDPVVYAWTVDGVPQESSENVLSMSTLEGTSDIVVTVVVTGASGEQITQRWTVGRTLRGDFNTDGSVNFADFVLFASVFNTRDGDLLYENKYDLNLNAIVDFADFVIFGSYFGLP
;
A
#
# COMPACT_ATOMS: atom_id res chain seq x y z
N VAL A 1 -25.78 -16.51 -50.11
CA VAL A 1 -25.97 -16.75 -48.66
C VAL A 1 -24.97 -15.87 -47.94
N VAL A 2 -25.42 -14.80 -47.31
CA VAL A 2 -24.58 -13.98 -46.44
C VAL A 2 -24.85 -14.50 -45.03
N ILE A 3 -23.86 -15.13 -44.40
CA ILE A 3 -23.93 -15.52 -43.00
C ILE A 3 -22.91 -14.67 -42.26
N GLN A 4 -23.38 -14.09 -41.16
CA GLN A 4 -22.83 -12.92 -40.49
C GLN A 4 -21.45 -13.16 -39.92
N VAL A 5 -20.63 -12.11 -39.91
CA VAL A 5 -19.46 -12.05 -39.04
C VAL A 5 -20.02 -12.02 -37.63
N ASP A 6 -19.85 -13.08 -36.86
CA ASP A 6 -20.02 -13.04 -35.42
C ASP A 6 -19.18 -11.86 -34.94
N GLN A 7 -19.79 -10.84 -34.33
CA GLN A 7 -19.01 -9.87 -33.59
C GLN A 7 -18.30 -10.67 -32.50
N VAL A 8 -17.01 -10.92 -32.71
CA VAL A 8 -16.14 -11.45 -31.68
C VAL A 8 -16.08 -10.35 -30.63
N ASP A 9 -16.66 -10.64 -29.47
CA ASP A 9 -16.61 -9.78 -28.30
C ASP A 9 -15.16 -9.39 -27.99
N ARG A 10 -14.92 -8.10 -27.76
CA ARG A 10 -13.58 -7.59 -27.49
C ARG A 10 -13.43 -7.45 -25.97
N PRO A 11 -12.31 -7.95 -25.41
CA PRO A 11 -12.11 -7.88 -23.97
C PRO A 11 -12.08 -6.43 -23.48
N ALA A 12 -12.59 -6.21 -22.28
CA ALA A 12 -12.46 -4.94 -21.61
C ALA A 12 -10.97 -4.57 -21.41
N THR A 13 -10.71 -3.31 -21.09
CA THR A 13 -9.37 -2.82 -20.76
C THR A 13 -9.42 -1.90 -19.54
N ILE A 14 -8.34 -1.85 -18.75
CA ILE A 14 -8.14 -0.81 -17.72
C ILE A 14 -7.42 0.36 -18.40
N GLU A 15 -8.10 1.49 -18.54
CA GLU A 15 -7.54 2.71 -19.16
C GLU A 15 -6.67 3.50 -18.18
N SER A 16 -7.07 3.55 -16.92
CA SER A 16 -6.34 4.25 -15.86
C SER A 16 -6.67 3.67 -14.49
N PHE A 17 -5.82 3.98 -13.52
CA PHE A 17 -5.99 3.52 -12.16
C PHE A 17 -5.45 4.55 -11.17
N THR A 18 -6.04 4.60 -9.98
CA THR A 18 -5.68 5.50 -8.88
C THR A 18 -5.27 4.66 -7.67
N PRO A 19 -4.15 4.99 -6.99
CA PRO A 19 -3.12 5.93 -7.42
C PRO A 19 -2.45 5.47 -8.74
N PRO A 20 -1.96 6.38 -9.60
CA PRO A 20 -1.37 6.04 -10.91
C PRO A 20 0.07 5.51 -10.78
N ARG A 21 0.31 4.69 -9.76
CA ARG A 21 1.58 4.07 -9.40
C ARG A 21 1.32 2.77 -8.67
N ALA A 22 2.16 1.77 -8.87
CA ALA A 22 2.01 0.45 -8.26
C ALA A 22 2.39 0.42 -6.78
N VAL A 23 3.21 1.38 -6.31
CA VAL A 23 3.58 1.49 -4.89
C VAL A 23 2.99 2.77 -4.34
N VAL A 24 2.28 2.65 -3.23
CA VAL A 24 1.62 3.74 -2.52
C VAL A 24 2.21 3.78 -1.12
N LEU A 25 2.68 4.95 -0.72
CA LEU A 25 3.09 5.20 0.65
C LEU A 25 1.94 5.91 1.32
N GLY A 26 1.52 5.41 2.48
CA GLY A 26 0.46 6.04 3.25
C GLY A 26 0.78 6.00 4.73
N ALA A 27 0.65 7.15 5.38
CA ALA A 27 0.75 7.24 6.83
C ALA A 27 -0.35 6.39 7.46
N VAL A 28 -0.13 5.81 8.64
CA VAL A 28 -1.16 5.05 9.37
C VAL A 28 -2.44 5.86 9.53
N GLY A 29 -3.59 5.23 9.27
CA GLY A 29 -4.91 5.85 9.35
C GLY A 29 -5.27 6.78 8.19
N GLN A 30 -4.35 7.04 7.26
CA GLN A 30 -4.64 7.74 6.01
C GLN A 30 -5.66 6.96 5.19
N GLU A 31 -6.68 7.66 4.69
CA GLU A 31 -7.59 7.11 3.70
C GLU A 31 -6.97 7.19 2.30
N ILE A 32 -6.96 6.06 1.60
CA ILE A 32 -6.46 5.91 0.24
C ILE A 32 -7.57 5.30 -0.61
N ASP A 33 -7.88 5.97 -1.71
CA ASP A 33 -8.77 5.45 -2.74
C ASP A 33 -7.98 4.67 -3.78
N PHE A 34 -8.36 3.40 -3.95
CA PHE A 34 -7.94 2.58 -5.06
C PHE A 34 -9.05 2.56 -6.10
N ALA A 35 -8.73 2.92 -7.34
CA ALA A 35 -9.74 3.03 -8.40
C ALA A 35 -9.22 2.45 -9.71
N VAL A 36 -10.14 1.96 -10.53
CA VAL A 36 -9.88 1.65 -11.95
C VAL A 36 -10.92 2.31 -12.83
N THR A 37 -10.49 2.82 -13.98
CA THR A 37 -11.37 3.20 -15.08
C THR A 37 -11.23 2.16 -16.17
N THR A 38 -12.34 1.55 -16.56
CA THR A 38 -12.37 0.50 -17.58
C THR A 38 -13.10 0.95 -18.81
N SER A 39 -12.71 0.41 -19.95
CA SER A 39 -13.33 0.68 -21.25
C SER A 39 -13.51 -0.59 -22.03
N ASP A 40 -14.68 -0.70 -22.61
CA ASP A 40 -15.12 -1.81 -23.43
C ASP A 40 -15.71 -1.22 -24.72
N LEU A 41 -15.21 -1.67 -25.87
CA LEU A 41 -15.61 -1.12 -27.16
C LEU A 41 -16.97 -1.65 -27.64
N ASP A 42 -17.42 -2.76 -27.08
CA ASP A 42 -18.74 -3.38 -27.29
C ASP A 42 -19.75 -2.92 -26.22
N ARG A 43 -19.25 -2.23 -25.18
CA ARG A 43 -19.98 -1.64 -24.04
C ARG A 43 -20.59 -2.68 -23.12
N ASP A 44 -19.91 -3.80 -22.99
CA ASP A 44 -20.32 -4.86 -22.09
C ASP A 44 -20.07 -4.48 -20.62
N PRO A 45 -20.95 -4.92 -19.70
CA PRO A 45 -20.76 -4.66 -18.28
C PRO A 45 -19.57 -5.47 -17.73
N VAL A 46 -18.84 -4.86 -16.80
CA VAL A 46 -17.75 -5.52 -16.06
C VAL A 46 -18.10 -5.63 -14.57
N VAL A 47 -17.50 -6.62 -13.91
CA VAL A 47 -17.62 -6.84 -12.46
C VAL A 47 -16.27 -6.63 -11.80
N TYR A 48 -16.25 -5.96 -10.65
CA TYR A 48 -15.05 -5.71 -9.85
C TYR A 48 -15.03 -6.61 -8.62
N ALA A 49 -13.90 -7.26 -8.37
CA ALA A 49 -13.65 -8.04 -7.16
C ALA A 49 -12.34 -7.57 -6.51
N TRP A 50 -12.43 -7.10 -5.26
CA TRP A 50 -11.30 -6.55 -4.53
C TRP A 50 -10.74 -7.53 -3.50
N THR A 51 -9.43 -7.53 -3.31
CA THR A 51 -8.76 -8.23 -2.20
C THR A 51 -7.70 -7.34 -1.55
N VAL A 52 -7.52 -7.55 -0.25
CA VAL A 52 -6.51 -6.89 0.58
C VAL A 52 -5.71 -7.99 1.27
N ASP A 53 -4.42 -8.11 0.97
CA ASP A 53 -3.57 -9.23 1.37
C ASP A 53 -4.17 -10.60 1.01
N GLY A 54 -4.88 -10.65 -0.13
CA GLY A 54 -5.59 -11.84 -0.59
C GLY A 54 -6.93 -12.08 0.09
N VAL A 55 -7.32 -11.27 1.08
CA VAL A 55 -8.63 -11.36 1.74
C VAL A 55 -9.68 -10.60 0.91
N PRO A 56 -10.75 -11.25 0.45
CA PRO A 56 -11.82 -10.61 -0.30
C PRO A 56 -12.46 -9.43 0.44
N GLN A 57 -12.81 -8.38 -0.30
CA GLN A 57 -13.57 -7.24 0.18
C GLN A 57 -14.98 -7.24 -0.41
N GLU A 58 -15.94 -6.68 0.30
CA GLU A 58 -17.36 -6.64 -0.10
C GLU A 58 -17.67 -5.60 -1.20
N SER A 59 -16.70 -4.78 -1.60
CA SER A 59 -16.93 -3.78 -2.66
C SER A 59 -17.04 -4.46 -4.02
N SER A 60 -18.10 -4.13 -4.76
CA SER A 60 -18.28 -4.44 -6.18
C SER A 60 -18.19 -3.20 -7.08
N GLU A 61 -17.78 -2.07 -6.52
CA GLU A 61 -17.61 -0.80 -7.24
C GLU A 61 -16.24 -0.76 -7.93
N ASN A 62 -16.07 0.17 -8.87
CA ASN A 62 -14.76 0.44 -9.50
C ASN A 62 -13.77 1.18 -8.58
N VAL A 63 -14.18 1.45 -7.34
CA VAL A 63 -13.42 2.10 -6.28
C VAL A 63 -13.44 1.27 -5.00
N LEU A 64 -12.32 1.30 -4.28
CA LEU A 64 -12.18 0.79 -2.93
C LEU A 64 -11.45 1.85 -2.09
N SER A 65 -12.15 2.43 -1.13
CA SER A 65 -11.55 3.30 -0.10
C SER A 65 -11.07 2.43 1.06
N MET A 66 -9.82 2.64 1.47
CA MET A 66 -9.20 1.93 2.58
C MET A 66 -8.50 2.92 3.48
N SER A 67 -8.66 2.77 4.80
CA SER A 67 -7.71 3.34 5.76
C SER A 67 -6.48 2.45 5.84
N THR A 68 -5.29 3.03 5.68
CA THR A 68 -4.03 2.34 5.95
C THR A 68 -4.05 1.82 7.39
N LEU A 69 -4.04 0.50 7.54
CA LEU A 69 -3.99 -0.11 8.88
C LEU A 69 -2.59 0.06 9.47
N GLU A 70 -2.46 -0.15 10.77
CA GLU A 70 -1.15 -0.35 11.40
C GLU A 70 -0.59 -1.71 11.01
N GLY A 71 0.73 -1.80 10.82
CA GLY A 71 1.40 -3.06 10.55
C GLY A 71 2.83 -2.87 10.07
N THR A 72 3.69 -3.85 10.33
CA THR A 72 5.13 -3.79 10.00
C THR A 72 5.46 -4.35 8.62
N SER A 73 4.44 -4.67 7.81
CA SER A 73 4.58 -5.25 6.48
C SER A 73 3.72 -4.50 5.48
N ASP A 74 4.21 -4.43 4.25
CA ASP A 74 3.44 -3.92 3.12
C ASP A 74 2.14 -4.70 2.92
N ILE A 75 1.15 -4.03 2.32
CA ILE A 75 -0.12 -4.62 1.92
C ILE A 75 -0.19 -4.71 0.44
N VAL A 76 -0.93 -5.70 0.00
CA VAL A 76 -1.29 -5.90 -1.37
C VAL A 76 -2.77 -5.60 -1.53
N VAL A 77 -3.09 -4.54 -2.27
CA VAL A 77 -4.46 -4.29 -2.76
C VAL A 77 -4.53 -4.79 -4.19
N THR A 78 -5.51 -5.64 -4.49
CA THR A 78 -5.72 -6.17 -5.85
C THR A 78 -7.17 -6.00 -6.25
N VAL A 79 -7.42 -5.53 -7.46
CA VAL A 79 -8.73 -5.61 -8.12
C VAL A 79 -8.63 -6.54 -9.32
N VAL A 80 -9.60 -7.44 -9.43
CA VAL A 80 -9.84 -8.24 -10.62
C VAL A 80 -11.09 -7.70 -11.29
N VAL A 81 -10.93 -7.22 -12.53
CA VAL A 81 -12.03 -6.82 -13.41
C VAL A 81 -12.37 -8.03 -14.26
N THR A 82 -13.63 -8.48 -14.22
CA THR A 82 -14.14 -9.57 -15.05
C THR A 82 -15.15 -9.03 -16.05
N GLY A 83 -14.90 -9.20 -17.36
CA GLY A 83 -15.86 -8.82 -18.39
C GLY A 83 -16.92 -9.88 -18.65
N ALA A 84 -17.85 -9.58 -19.55
CA ALA A 84 -19.02 -10.41 -19.82
C ALA A 84 -18.67 -11.80 -20.38
N SER A 85 -17.56 -11.90 -21.11
CA SER A 85 -17.03 -13.17 -21.64
C SER A 85 -16.31 -14.03 -20.59
N GLY A 86 -16.10 -13.47 -19.39
CA GLY A 86 -15.33 -14.09 -18.31
C GLY A 86 -13.84 -13.83 -18.38
N GLU A 87 -13.37 -12.94 -19.27
CA GLU A 87 -11.98 -12.52 -19.26
C GLU A 87 -11.65 -11.74 -17.98
N GLN A 88 -10.42 -11.88 -17.49
CA GLN A 88 -9.99 -11.22 -16.26
C GLN A 88 -8.78 -10.32 -16.49
N ILE A 89 -8.86 -9.12 -15.93
CA ILE A 89 -7.79 -8.11 -15.96
C ILE A 89 -7.51 -7.72 -14.52
N THR A 90 -6.24 -7.74 -14.14
CA THR A 90 -5.84 -7.52 -12.75
C THR A 90 -5.03 -6.24 -12.63
N GLN A 91 -5.40 -5.40 -11.65
CA GLN A 91 -4.58 -4.28 -11.21
C GLN A 91 -4.20 -4.48 -9.73
N ARG A 92 -2.96 -4.14 -9.39
CA ARG A 92 -2.39 -4.35 -8.06
C ARG A 92 -1.63 -3.12 -7.58
N TRP A 93 -1.78 -2.83 -6.29
CA TRP A 93 -0.99 -1.86 -5.56
C TRP A 93 -0.31 -2.53 -4.36
N THR A 94 0.91 -2.10 -4.08
CA THR A 94 1.60 -2.35 -2.83
C THR A 94 1.49 -1.09 -1.98
N VAL A 95 0.98 -1.19 -0.76
CA VAL A 95 0.91 -0.09 0.20
C VAL A 95 2.03 -0.28 1.23
N GLY A 96 3.04 0.58 1.23
CA GLY A 96 4.10 0.58 2.24
C GLY A 96 3.56 1.13 3.56
N ARG A 97 3.71 0.39 4.67
CA ARG A 97 2.93 0.62 5.90
C ARG A 97 3.68 1.17 7.11
N THR A 98 5.01 1.15 7.13
CA THR A 98 5.83 1.89 8.11
C THR A 98 7.29 1.62 7.79
N LEU A 99 8.07 2.66 7.59
CA LEU A 99 9.51 2.51 7.68
C LEU A 99 9.85 2.50 9.16
N ARG A 100 10.51 1.45 9.64
CA ARG A 100 10.94 1.32 11.05
C ARG A 100 11.84 2.46 11.54
N GLY A 101 12.24 3.40 10.68
CA GLY A 101 12.98 4.60 11.02
C GLY A 101 12.29 5.91 10.64
N ASP A 102 11.04 5.91 10.16
CA ASP A 102 10.28 7.15 9.89
C ASP A 102 9.58 7.58 11.18
N PHE A 103 10.34 8.27 12.03
CA PHE A 103 9.91 8.68 13.37
C PHE A 103 9.09 9.96 13.35
N ASN A 104 9.19 10.77 12.29
CA ASN A 104 8.39 11.98 12.12
C ASN A 104 7.14 11.77 11.25
N THR A 105 6.96 10.57 10.69
CA THR A 105 5.85 10.15 9.83
C THR A 105 5.73 10.97 8.54
N ASP A 106 6.84 11.48 8.03
CA ASP A 106 6.88 12.28 6.80
C ASP A 106 6.91 11.44 5.51
N GLY A 107 6.93 10.10 5.65
CA GLY A 107 7.02 9.18 4.52
C GLY A 107 8.43 9.13 3.95
N SER A 108 9.44 9.28 4.80
CA SER A 108 10.85 9.06 4.49
C SER A 108 11.64 8.81 5.76
N VAL A 109 12.67 7.95 5.70
CA VAL A 109 13.68 7.84 6.76
C VAL A 109 14.86 8.71 6.39
N ASN A 110 14.97 9.86 7.02
CA ASN A 110 15.98 10.85 6.66
C ASN A 110 16.63 11.49 7.90
N PHE A 111 17.32 12.61 7.69
CA PHE A 111 18.02 13.30 8.76
C PHE A 111 17.08 13.85 9.85
N ALA A 112 15.83 14.18 9.51
CA ALA A 112 14.82 14.59 10.48
C ALA A 112 14.53 13.46 11.48
N ASP A 113 14.42 12.22 11.01
CA ASP A 113 14.24 11.05 11.86
C ASP A 113 15.48 10.76 12.70
N PHE A 114 16.67 10.92 12.11
CA PHE A 114 17.91 10.80 12.87
C PHE A 114 17.96 11.77 14.05
N VAL A 115 17.50 13.02 13.86
CA VAL A 115 17.47 14.01 14.95
C VAL A 115 16.52 13.56 16.08
N LEU A 116 15.37 12.99 15.72
CA LEU A 116 14.43 12.42 16.71
C LEU A 116 15.06 11.24 17.45
N PHE A 117 15.67 10.28 16.73
CA PHE A 117 16.38 9.15 17.32
C PHE A 117 17.52 9.59 18.26
N ALA A 118 18.34 10.54 17.82
CA ALA A 118 19.48 11.03 18.60
C ALA A 118 19.03 11.73 19.90
N SER A 119 17.83 12.32 19.93
CA SER A 119 17.30 13.01 21.11
C SER A 119 17.00 12.07 22.29
N VAL A 120 16.83 10.77 22.02
CA VAL A 120 16.54 9.73 23.03
C VAL A 120 17.65 8.67 23.14
N PHE A 121 18.79 8.89 22.49
CA PHE A 121 19.88 7.91 22.47
C PHE A 121 20.42 7.64 23.90
N ASN A 122 20.74 6.37 24.18
CA ASN A 122 21.22 5.86 25.46
C ASN A 122 20.18 5.90 26.60
N THR A 123 18.90 6.09 26.28
CA THR A 123 17.80 5.91 27.23
C THR A 123 17.42 4.43 27.37
N ARG A 124 16.79 4.06 28.48
CA ARG A 124 16.26 2.72 28.75
C ARG A 124 14.88 2.77 29.38
N ASP A 125 14.20 1.64 29.43
CA ASP A 125 12.92 1.52 30.13
C ASP A 125 13.00 2.07 31.57
N GLY A 126 12.09 2.98 31.90
CA GLY A 126 12.04 3.73 33.14
C GLY A 126 12.68 5.13 33.09
N ASP A 127 13.45 5.47 32.06
CA ASP A 127 13.95 6.85 31.87
C ASP A 127 12.84 7.78 31.38
N LEU A 128 12.88 9.04 31.80
CA LEU A 128 11.87 10.05 31.44
C LEU A 128 11.74 10.30 29.94
N LEU A 129 12.80 10.05 29.17
CA LEU A 129 12.88 10.31 27.73
C LEU A 129 12.82 9.02 26.90
N TYR A 130 12.69 7.85 27.53
CA TYR A 130 12.59 6.61 26.79
C TYR A 130 11.24 6.51 26.09
N GLU A 131 11.27 6.21 24.79
CA GLU A 131 10.08 5.86 24.01
C GLU A 131 10.37 4.58 23.21
N ASN A 132 9.45 3.61 23.32
CA ASN A 132 9.59 2.28 22.72
C ASN A 132 9.74 2.29 21.18
N LYS A 133 9.27 3.33 20.51
CA LYS A 133 9.36 3.44 19.04
C LYS A 133 10.79 3.58 18.53
N TYR A 134 11.73 4.02 19.36
CA TYR A 134 13.15 4.14 19.01
C TYR A 134 13.98 2.91 19.37
N ASP A 135 13.43 1.97 20.15
CA ASP A 135 14.03 0.68 20.49
C ASP A 135 13.65 -0.35 19.40
N LEU A 136 14.45 -0.38 18.34
CA LEU A 136 14.15 -1.13 17.11
C LEU A 136 14.45 -2.63 17.25
N ASN A 137 15.29 -3.01 18.21
CA ASN A 137 15.59 -4.42 18.51
C ASN A 137 14.78 -4.99 19.70
N LEU A 138 14.03 -4.14 20.41
CA LEU A 138 13.13 -4.48 21.52
C LEU A 138 13.86 -5.05 22.76
N ASN A 139 15.04 -4.52 23.09
CA ASN A 139 15.82 -4.93 24.26
C ASN A 139 15.63 -4.02 25.49
N ALA A 140 14.69 -3.08 25.43
CA ALA A 140 14.40 -2.08 26.45
C ALA A 140 15.47 -0.99 26.61
N ILE A 141 16.34 -0.80 25.61
CA ILE A 141 17.40 0.20 25.58
C ILE A 141 17.44 0.80 24.17
N VAL A 142 17.53 2.13 24.04
CA VAL A 142 17.79 2.79 22.76
C VAL A 142 19.30 3.02 22.65
N ASP A 143 20.01 2.18 21.90
CA ASP A 143 21.47 2.27 21.81
C ASP A 143 22.01 2.09 20.37
N PHE A 144 23.30 1.78 20.27
CA PHE A 144 23.97 1.62 18.99
C PHE A 144 23.41 0.44 18.18
N ALA A 145 22.87 -0.60 18.81
CA ALA A 145 22.22 -1.70 18.11
C ALA A 145 20.96 -1.21 17.36
N ASP A 146 20.19 -0.30 17.97
CA ASP A 146 19.05 0.35 17.30
C ASP A 146 19.50 1.29 16.20
N PHE A 147 20.60 2.01 16.41
CA PHE A 147 21.19 2.85 15.37
C PHE A 147 21.59 2.04 14.12
N VAL A 148 22.15 0.85 14.31
CA VAL A 148 22.50 -0.05 13.19
C VAL A 148 21.25 -0.48 12.43
N ILE A 149 20.15 -0.75 13.13
CA ILE A 149 18.86 -1.08 12.49
C ILE A 149 18.29 0.15 11.78
N PHE A 150 18.27 1.32 12.41
CA PHE A 150 17.85 2.58 11.80
C PHE A 150 18.63 2.88 10.52
N GLY A 151 19.96 2.72 10.56
CA GLY A 151 20.84 2.90 9.40
C GLY A 151 20.50 2.00 8.22
N SER A 152 19.90 0.82 8.46
CA SER A 152 19.44 -0.07 7.38
C SER A 152 18.23 0.47 6.63
N TYR A 153 17.50 1.43 7.22
CA TYR A 153 16.34 2.10 6.62
C TYR A 153 16.66 3.51 6.11
N PHE A 154 17.86 4.05 6.37
CA PHE A 154 18.19 5.44 6.05
C PHE A 154 18.20 5.71 4.54
N GLY A 155 17.50 6.77 4.12
CA GLY A 155 17.31 7.16 2.73
C GLY A 155 16.15 6.47 2.01
N LEU A 156 15.38 5.63 2.70
CA LEU A 156 14.12 5.08 2.16
C LEU A 156 13.02 6.15 2.19
N PRO A 157 12.16 6.23 1.15
CA PRO A 157 10.84 6.86 1.23
C PRO A 157 9.81 5.92 1.87
#